data_AF-A0A923EA86-F1
#
_entry.id   AF-A0A923EA86-F1
#
_cell.length_a   1.000
_cell.length_b   1.000
_cell.length_c   1.000
_cell.angle_alpha   90.00
_cell.angle_beta   90.00
_cell.angle_gamma   90.00
#
_symmetry.space_group_name_H-M   'P 1'
#
loop_
_entity.id
_entity.type
_entity.pdbx_description
1 polymer ?
#
loop_
_entity_poly.entity_id
_entity_poly.type
_entity_poly.pdbx_seq_one_letter_code
_entity_poly.pdbx_strand_id
1 'polypeptide(L)'
;MQNAIAPLRISNRWDPNIIQEEMTVEQIHTLIGSFVKSAVIAKKSGFDGVEIHAVHEGYLLDQFAISFYNHRTDEYGGSLENRLRLAYEVVQGIKKACGEDFPVSLRYSLKSFVKDYRQGAVPGEEFKEKGKDID
;
A
#
# COMPACT_ATOMS: atom_id res chain seq x y z
N MET A 1 21.10 -6.44 7.59
CA MET A 1 20.10 -6.20 6.52
C MET A 1 18.77 -5.95 7.21
N GLN A 2 18.09 -4.86 6.88
CA GLN A 2 16.74 -4.63 7.39
C GLN A 2 15.85 -5.75 6.83
N ASN A 3 15.12 -6.46 7.69
CA ASN A 3 14.22 -7.52 7.23
C ASN A 3 13.19 -6.90 6.26
N ALA A 4 12.80 -7.64 5.22
CA ALA A 4 11.69 -7.21 4.38
C ALA A 4 10.43 -7.06 5.26
N ILE A 5 9.58 -6.09 4.95
CA ILE A 5 8.40 -5.76 5.76
C ILE A 5 7.12 -5.92 4.95
N ALA A 6 6.01 -6.18 5.64
CA ALA A 6 4.67 -6.35 5.08
C ALA A 6 3.59 -6.04 6.14
N PRO A 7 2.30 -5.91 5.76
CA PRO A 7 1.23 -5.71 6.75
C PRO A 7 1.11 -6.86 7.74
N LEU A 8 1.57 -8.06 7.36
CA LEU A 8 1.60 -9.29 8.15
C LEU A 8 2.88 -10.07 7.83
N ARG A 9 3.23 -11.02 8.72
CA ARG A 9 4.32 -11.96 8.45
C ARG A 9 3.95 -12.90 7.30
N ILE A 10 4.61 -12.75 6.15
CA ILE A 10 4.32 -13.53 4.93
C ILE A 10 5.60 -13.79 4.13
N SER A 11 5.63 -14.88 3.35
CA SER A 11 6.71 -15.12 2.40
C SER A 11 6.58 -14.21 1.17
N ASN A 12 7.72 -13.72 0.68
CA ASN A 12 7.75 -12.92 -0.53
C ASN A 12 7.20 -13.73 -1.73
N ARG A 13 6.48 -13.02 -2.62
CA ARG A 13 5.85 -13.61 -3.80
C ARG A 13 6.85 -14.27 -4.75
N TRP A 14 8.00 -13.63 -4.98
CA TRP A 14 8.99 -14.03 -5.98
C TRP A 14 10.06 -14.96 -5.41
N ASP A 15 10.49 -14.73 -4.18
CA ASP A 15 11.42 -15.60 -3.46
C ASP A 15 10.83 -16.06 -2.11
N PRO A 16 10.28 -17.28 -2.02
CA PRO A 16 9.66 -17.78 -0.80
C PRO A 16 10.61 -17.87 0.41
N ASN A 17 11.94 -17.85 0.19
CA ASN A 17 12.92 -17.91 1.28
C ASN A 17 13.07 -16.57 2.01
N ILE A 18 12.61 -15.47 1.38
CA ILE A 18 12.57 -14.16 2.02
C ILE A 18 11.26 -14.06 2.81
N ILE A 19 11.39 -14.10 4.12
CA ILE A 19 10.27 -13.86 5.03
C ILE A 19 10.16 -12.35 5.28
N GLN A 20 8.98 -11.82 5.02
CA GLN A 20 8.62 -10.45 5.35
C GLN A 20 8.01 -10.43 6.74
N GLU A 21 8.49 -9.55 7.60
CA GLU A 21 7.97 -9.38 8.96
C GLU A 21 6.78 -8.42 8.99
N GLU A 22 5.87 -8.65 9.94
CA GLU A 22 4.76 -7.75 10.20
C GLU A 22 5.27 -6.39 10.68
N MET A 23 4.82 -5.31 10.04
CA MET A 23 5.20 -3.95 10.41
C MET A 23 4.65 -3.56 11.78
N THR A 24 5.46 -2.88 12.58
CA THR A 24 4.95 -2.14 13.75
C THR A 24 4.32 -0.82 13.32
N VAL A 25 3.42 -0.26 14.13
CA VAL A 25 2.83 1.07 13.88
C VAL A 25 3.92 2.15 13.76
N GLU A 26 4.99 2.07 14.54
CA GLU A 26 6.14 2.97 14.42
C GLU A 26 6.85 2.87 13.06
N GLN A 27 7.01 1.65 12.54
CA GLN A 27 7.57 1.45 11.19
C GLN A 27 6.64 1.99 10.11
N ILE A 28 5.32 1.90 10.30
CA ILE A 28 4.33 2.49 9.39
C ILE A 28 4.46 4.01 9.37
N HIS A 29 4.54 4.67 10.52
CA HIS A 29 4.77 6.12 10.58
C HIS A 29 6.12 6.53 10.00
N THR A 30 7.17 5.73 10.20
CA THR A 30 8.49 5.95 9.59
C THR A 30 8.43 5.88 8.08
N LEU A 31 7.68 4.91 7.54
CA LEU A 31 7.43 4.76 6.11
C LEU A 31 6.69 5.98 5.54
N ILE A 32 5.63 6.43 6.21
CA ILE A 32 4.89 7.65 5.83
C ILE A 32 5.85 8.84 5.78
N GLY A 33 6.65 9.05 6.83
CA GLY A 33 7.66 10.11 6.87
C GLY A 33 8.65 10.05 5.71
N SER A 34 9.00 8.83 5.26
CA SER A 34 9.89 8.62 4.13
C SER A 34 9.25 8.99 2.79
N PHE A 35 7.97 8.68 2.58
CA PHE A 35 7.20 9.18 1.42
C PHE A 35 7.14 10.72 1.40
N VAL A 36 6.79 11.32 2.54
CA VAL A 36 6.70 12.79 2.67
C VAL A 36 8.05 13.44 2.36
N LYS A 37 9.14 12.93 2.95
CA LYS A 37 10.49 13.42 2.70
C LYS A 37 10.86 13.33 1.22
N SER A 38 10.48 12.23 0.55
CA SER A 38 10.76 12.01 -0.86
C SER A 38 10.00 13.00 -1.75
N ALA A 39 8.73 13.28 -1.45
CA ALA A 39 7.95 14.30 -2.15
C ALA A 39 8.51 15.72 -1.95
N VAL A 40 8.96 16.05 -0.73
CA VAL A 40 9.63 17.33 -0.44
C VAL A 40 10.91 17.48 -1.27
N ILE A 41 11.70 16.40 -1.40
CA ILE A 41 12.90 16.40 -2.24
C ILE A 41 12.50 16.62 -3.71
N ALA A 42 11.52 15.89 -4.23
CA ALA A 42 11.03 16.05 -5.59
C ALA A 42 10.59 17.51 -5.86
N LYS A 43 9.77 18.09 -4.98
CA LYS A 43 9.37 19.49 -5.10
C LYS A 43 10.58 20.45 -5.12
N LYS A 44 11.53 20.27 -4.20
CA LYS A 44 12.76 21.09 -4.14
C LYS A 44 13.64 20.94 -5.39
N SER A 45 13.57 19.79 -6.05
CA SER A 45 14.25 19.51 -7.31
C SER A 45 13.54 20.09 -8.54
N GLY A 46 12.39 20.76 -8.37
CA GLY A 46 11.66 21.41 -9.45
C GLY A 46 10.64 20.53 -10.16
N PHE A 47 10.29 19.37 -9.61
CA PHE A 47 9.16 18.59 -10.13
C PHE A 47 7.84 19.28 -9.81
N ASP A 48 6.92 19.27 -10.77
CA ASP A 48 5.60 19.89 -10.62
C ASP A 48 4.69 19.12 -9.67
N GLY A 49 4.92 17.83 -9.44
CA GLY A 49 4.08 16.97 -8.61
C GLY A 49 4.69 15.58 -8.39
N VAL A 50 3.96 14.70 -7.71
CA VAL A 50 4.36 13.30 -7.51
C VAL A 50 3.19 12.34 -7.75
N GLU A 51 3.53 11.14 -8.23
CA GLU A 51 2.59 10.01 -8.26
C GLU A 51 2.96 9.00 -7.17
N ILE A 52 1.99 8.66 -6.33
CA ILE A 52 2.13 7.59 -5.34
C ILE A 52 1.78 6.27 -6.01
N HIS A 53 2.81 5.47 -6.22
CA HIS A 53 2.69 4.07 -6.61
C HIS A 53 2.11 3.28 -5.42
N ALA A 54 0.79 3.18 -5.36
CA ALA A 54 0.11 2.74 -4.14
C ALA A 54 -0.61 1.40 -4.29
N VAL A 55 -1.85 1.42 -4.77
CA VAL A 55 -2.85 0.39 -4.50
C VAL A 55 -3.11 -0.42 -5.78
N HIS A 56 -2.02 -0.91 -6.37
CA HIS A 56 -2.00 -1.79 -7.54
C HIS A 56 -0.86 -2.80 -7.47
N GLU A 57 -1.01 -3.90 -8.21
CA GLU A 57 0.03 -4.93 -8.47
C GLU A 57 0.62 -5.68 -7.25
N GLY A 58 0.11 -5.47 -6.04
CA GLY A 58 0.56 -6.18 -4.84
C GLY A 58 1.82 -5.60 -4.19
N TYR A 59 2.15 -4.33 -4.44
CA TYR A 59 3.15 -3.57 -3.68
C TYR A 59 2.70 -3.28 -2.25
N LEU A 60 3.56 -2.71 -1.41
CA LEU A 60 3.32 -2.59 0.04
C LEU A 60 2.00 -1.89 0.39
N LEU A 61 1.70 -0.75 -0.23
CA LEU A 61 0.43 -0.02 -0.02
C LEU A 61 -0.78 -0.85 -0.48
N ASP A 62 -0.64 -1.60 -1.57
CA ASP A 62 -1.66 -2.53 -2.06
C ASP A 62 -1.89 -3.72 -1.12
N GLN A 63 -0.81 -4.22 -0.50
CA GLN A 63 -0.89 -5.29 0.50
C GLN A 63 -1.64 -4.81 1.76
N PHE A 64 -1.46 -3.55 2.18
CA PHE A 64 -2.28 -2.97 3.24
C PHE A 64 -3.76 -2.87 2.82
N ALA A 65 -4.02 -2.47 1.57
CA ALA A 65 -5.37 -2.28 1.06
C ALA A 65 -6.14 -3.59 0.85
N ILE A 66 -5.48 -4.70 0.51
CA ILE A 66 -6.12 -5.98 0.17
C ILE A 66 -6.39 -6.79 1.45
N SER A 67 -7.67 -7.14 1.70
CA SER A 67 -8.09 -7.87 2.90
C SER A 67 -7.43 -9.25 3.02
N PHE A 68 -7.07 -9.85 1.88
CA PHE A 68 -6.35 -11.11 1.81
C PHE A 68 -4.90 -11.03 2.33
N TYR A 69 -4.24 -9.86 2.27
CA TYR A 69 -2.87 -9.67 2.76
C TYR A 69 -2.81 -8.98 4.12
N ASN A 70 -3.90 -8.34 4.55
CA ASN A 70 -3.95 -7.54 5.76
C ASN A 70 -5.08 -8.00 6.68
N HIS A 71 -4.72 -8.83 7.65
CA HIS A 71 -5.57 -9.27 8.75
C HIS A 71 -5.18 -8.63 10.09
N ARG A 72 -4.54 -7.45 10.06
CA ARG A 72 -4.22 -6.71 11.28
C ARG A 72 -5.51 -6.34 12.02
N THR A 73 -5.41 -6.26 13.35
CA THR A 73 -6.52 -5.87 14.23
C THR A 73 -6.35 -4.46 14.82
N ASP A 74 -5.31 -3.74 14.40
CA ASP A 74 -5.06 -2.35 14.78
C ASP A 74 -5.70 -1.37 13.78
N GLU A 75 -5.36 -0.08 13.91
CA GLU A 75 -5.91 1.00 13.09
C GLU A 75 -5.54 0.93 11.59
N TYR A 76 -4.67 0.01 11.19
CA TYR A 76 -4.28 -0.23 9.81
C TYR A 76 -4.88 -1.50 9.21
N GLY A 77 -5.77 -2.21 9.93
CA GLY A 77 -6.44 -3.41 9.43
C GLY A 77 -7.94 -3.49 9.77
N GLY A 78 -8.57 -4.57 9.32
CA GLY A 78 -10.01 -4.77 9.44
C GLY A 78 -10.80 -4.02 8.36
N SER A 79 -11.43 -2.90 8.74
CA SER A 79 -12.30 -2.14 7.82
C SER A 79 -11.54 -1.65 6.59
N LEU A 80 -12.26 -1.40 5.49
CA LEU A 80 -11.65 -0.82 4.28
C LEU A 80 -10.98 0.53 4.58
N GLU A 81 -11.61 1.36 5.42
CA GLU A 81 -11.05 2.64 5.86
C GLU A 81 -9.69 2.46 6.53
N ASN A 82 -9.57 1.53 7.49
CA ASN A 82 -8.31 1.24 8.16
C ASN A 82 -7.25 0.68 7.20
N ARG A 83 -7.64 -0.22 6.30
CA ARG A 83 -6.75 -0.79 5.27
C ARG A 83 -6.22 0.28 4.30
N LEU A 84 -7.00 1.32 4.01
CA LEU A 84 -6.61 2.46 3.17
C LEU A 84 -5.91 3.59 3.95
N ARG A 85 -5.92 3.54 5.28
CA ARG A 85 -5.39 4.60 6.17
C ARG A 85 -3.94 4.94 5.84
N LEU A 86 -3.09 3.95 5.63
CA LEU A 86 -1.68 4.17 5.27
C LEU A 86 -1.55 5.03 3.99
N ALA A 87 -2.27 4.67 2.93
CA ALA A 87 -2.23 5.40 1.67
C ALA A 87 -2.77 6.84 1.83
N TYR A 88 -3.84 6.99 2.60
CA TYR A 88 -4.42 8.28 2.94
C TYR A 88 -3.44 9.18 3.71
N GLU A 89 -2.80 8.66 4.76
CA GLU A 89 -1.85 9.41 5.57
C GLU A 89 -0.60 9.82 4.79
N VAL A 90 -0.14 9.01 3.83
CA VAL A 90 0.92 9.41 2.88
C VAL A 90 0.49 10.66 2.10
N VAL A 91 -0.69 10.66 1.48
CA VAL A 91 -1.17 11.81 0.70
C VAL A 91 -1.33 13.04 1.59
N GLN A 92 -1.95 12.89 2.76
CA GLN A 92 -2.11 13.98 3.73
C GLN A 92 -0.78 14.57 4.19
N GLY A 93 0.19 13.71 4.52
CA GLY A 93 1.52 14.14 4.92
C GLY A 93 2.24 14.93 3.82
N ILE A 94 2.10 14.48 2.56
CA ILE A 94 2.69 15.18 1.41
C ILE A 94 2.02 16.54 1.22
N LYS A 95 0.69 16.62 1.25
CA LYS A 95 -0.05 17.88 1.14
C LYS A 95 0.34 18.87 2.24
N LYS A 96 0.43 18.40 3.49
CA LYS A 96 0.89 19.23 4.61
C LYS A 96 2.32 19.78 4.41
N ALA A 97 3.23 18.99 3.86
CA ALA A 97 4.63 19.39 3.70
C ALA A 97 4.92 20.18 2.41
N CYS A 98 4.19 19.88 1.34
CA CYS A 98 4.40 20.44 0.01
C CYS A 98 3.38 21.53 -0.36
N GLY A 99 2.35 21.75 0.46
CA GLY A 99 1.27 22.69 0.21
C GLY A 99 0.10 22.06 -0.55
N GLU A 100 -1.11 22.60 -0.32
CA GLU A 100 -2.35 22.09 -0.88
C GLU A 100 -2.38 22.07 -2.41
N ASP A 101 -1.72 23.05 -3.04
CA ASP A 101 -1.66 23.18 -4.50
C ASP A 101 -0.64 22.23 -5.15
N PHE A 102 0.22 21.55 -4.39
CA PHE A 102 1.18 20.60 -4.96
C PHE A 102 0.43 19.35 -5.46
N PRO A 103 0.42 19.05 -6.76
CA PRO A 103 -0.22 17.87 -7.33
C PRO A 103 0.32 16.57 -6.74
N VAL A 104 -0.61 15.72 -6.30
CA VAL A 104 -0.34 14.37 -5.83
C VAL A 104 -1.35 13.44 -6.51
N SER A 105 -0.89 12.57 -7.40
CA SER A 105 -1.73 11.50 -7.94
C SER A 105 -1.52 10.22 -7.14
N LEU A 106 -2.53 9.36 -7.10
CA LEU A 106 -2.45 8.04 -6.49
C LEU A 106 -2.90 7.01 -7.51
N ARG A 107 -2.00 6.07 -7.84
CA ARG A 107 -2.31 5.00 -8.77
C ARG A 107 -3.04 3.87 -8.03
N TYR A 108 -4.32 3.73 -8.35
CA TYR A 108 -5.29 2.89 -7.64
C TYR A 108 -6.01 1.94 -8.59
N SER A 109 -6.11 0.67 -8.22
CA SER A 109 -6.95 -0.32 -8.93
C SER A 109 -8.17 -0.67 -8.09
N LEU A 110 -9.36 -0.62 -8.68
CA LEU A 110 -10.62 -0.99 -8.01
C LEU A 110 -10.74 -2.48 -7.72
N LYS A 111 -10.11 -3.32 -8.54
CA LYS A 111 -10.16 -4.78 -8.44
C LYS A 111 -8.76 -5.35 -8.65
N SER A 112 -8.40 -6.37 -7.87
CA SER A 112 -7.10 -7.03 -7.96
C SER A 112 -7.12 -8.25 -8.89
N PHE A 113 -8.29 -8.81 -9.19
CA PHE A 113 -8.46 -10.02 -9.99
C PHE A 113 -7.68 -11.22 -9.40
N VAL A 114 -7.72 -11.34 -8.07
CA VAL A 114 -7.05 -12.41 -7.31
C VAL A 114 -8.09 -13.36 -6.75
N LYS A 115 -7.89 -14.66 -7.00
CA LYS A 115 -8.74 -15.75 -6.51
C LYS A 115 -8.21 -16.34 -5.20
N ASP A 116 -6.88 -16.42 -5.07
CA ASP A 116 -6.17 -16.89 -3.88
C ASP A 116 -4.67 -16.54 -3.95
N TYR A 117 -3.89 -16.93 -2.94
CA TYR A 117 -2.44 -16.79 -2.93
C TYR A 117 -1.82 -17.31 -4.22
N ARG A 118 -1.16 -16.43 -4.98
CA ARG A 118 -0.51 -16.75 -6.27
C ARG A 118 -1.47 -17.28 -7.34
N GLN A 119 -2.77 -17.01 -7.23
CA GLN A 119 -3.79 -17.42 -8.18
C GLN A 119 -4.54 -16.19 -8.71
N GLY A 120 -4.21 -15.78 -9.94
CA GLY A 120 -4.93 -14.73 -10.66
C GLY A 120 -6.15 -15.29 -11.41
N ALA A 121 -7.18 -14.47 -11.58
CA ALA A 121 -8.30 -14.78 -12.45
C ALA A 121 -7.92 -14.59 -13.93
N VAL A 122 -8.55 -15.36 -14.82
CA VAL A 122 -8.38 -15.21 -16.28
C VAL A 122 -9.61 -14.54 -16.92
N PRO A 123 -9.48 -13.94 -18.12
CA PRO A 123 -10.62 -13.33 -18.80
C PRO A 123 -11.78 -14.32 -19.00
N GLY A 124 -12.99 -13.92 -18.61
CA GLY A 124 -14.21 -14.74 -18.73
C GLY A 124 -14.43 -15.75 -17.62
N GLU A 125 -13.52 -15.85 -16.64
CA GLU A 125 -13.71 -16.71 -15.47
C GLU A 125 -14.64 -16.06 -14.44
N GLU A 126 -15.61 -16.83 -13.94
CA GLU A 126 -16.35 -16.46 -12.73
C GLU A 126 -15.55 -16.83 -11.49
N PHE A 127 -15.33 -15.87 -10.59
CA PHE A 127 -14.59 -16.10 -9.36
C PHE A 127 -15.04 -15.13 -8.26
N LYS A 128 -14.81 -15.54 -7.01
CA LYS A 128 -14.91 -14.64 -5.85
C LYS A 128 -13.60 -13.88 -5.72
N GLU A 129 -13.66 -12.56 -5.87
CA GLU A 129 -12.52 -11.68 -5.59
C GLU A 129 -12.08 -11.87 -4.13
N LYS A 130 -10.78 -12.00 -3.93
CA LYS A 130 -10.13 -12.00 -2.60
C LYS A 130 -9.11 -10.86 -2.55
N GLY A 131 -9.58 -9.66 -2.84
CA GLY A 131 -8.76 -8.51 -3.15
C GLY A 131 -9.16 -7.31 -2.30
N LYS A 132 -9.57 -6.25 -3.00
CA LYS A 132 -10.05 -5.01 -2.39
C LYS A 132 -11.56 -5.05 -2.24
N ASP A 133 -12.06 -6.17 -1.71
CA ASP A 133 -13.48 -6.33 -1.49
C ASP A 133 -13.95 -5.28 -0.47
N ILE A 134 -15.06 -4.65 -0.81
CA ILE A 134 -15.73 -3.60 -0.04
C ILE A 134 -16.90 -4.15 0.77
N ASP A 135 -17.23 -5.43 0.54
CA ASP A 135 -18.32 -6.19 1.17
C ASP A 135 -17.83 -7.01 2.38
#